data_AF-A0A4W2IRR4-F1
#
_entry.id   AF-A0A4W2IRR4-F1
#
_cell.length_a   1.000
_cell.length_b   1.000
_cell.length_c   1.000
_cell.angle_alpha   90.00
_cell.angle_beta   90.00
_cell.angle_gamma   90.00
#
_symmetry.space_group_name_H-M   'P 1'
#
loop_
_entity.id
_entity.type
_entity.pdbx_description
1 polymer ?
#
loop_
_entity_poly.entity_id
_entity_poly.type
_entity_poly.pdbx_seq_one_letter_code
_entity_poly.pdbx_strand_id
1 'polypeptide(L)' 'MSSHKTFRIKRFLAKKQKQNRPIPQWIRVKTGNKIRYHSKRRHWRGTKLGL' A
#
# COMPACT_ATOMS: atom_id res chain seq x y z
N MET A 1 11.45 -10.23 4.68
CA MET A 1 12.36 -9.19 4.12
C MET A 1 13.77 -9.73 4.25
N SER A 2 14.68 -9.55 3.28
CA SER A 2 16.08 -9.95 3.51
C SER A 2 16.77 -9.02 4.50
N SER A 3 17.75 -9.56 5.23
CA SER A 3 18.47 -8.92 6.33
C SER A 3 19.37 -7.77 5.87
N HIS A 4 20.23 -8.02 4.86
CA HIS A 4 21.19 -7.05 4.34
C HIS A 4 20.56 -6.22 3.22
N LYS A 5 20.24 -4.95 3.51
CA LYS A 5 19.66 -3.98 2.58
C LYS A 5 20.13 -2.58 2.92
N THR A 6 20.31 -1.74 1.90
CA THR A 6 20.60 -0.31 2.09
C THR A 6 19.42 0.41 2.74
N PHE A 7 19.69 1.54 3.40
CA PHE A 7 18.65 2.33 4.07
C PHE A 7 17.58 2.86 3.09
N ARG A 8 17.97 3.22 1.86
CA ARG A 8 17.06 3.66 0.80
C ARG A 8 16.03 2.58 0.46
N ILE A 9 16.46 1.33 0.30
CA ILE A 9 15.57 0.20 0.03
C ILE A 9 14.65 -0.07 1.23
N LYS A 10 15.18 0.01 2.47
CA LYS A 10 14.37 -0.16 3.69
C LYS A 10 13.25 0.90 3.77
N ARG A 11 13.56 2.18 3.52
CA ARG A 11 12.55 3.26 3.47
C ARG A 11 11.50 3.03 2.38
N PHE A 12 11.92 2.61 1.20
CA PHE A 12 10.99 2.28 0.10
C PHE A 12 10.04 1.15 0.51
N LEU A 13 10.57 0.05 1.05
CA LEU A 13 9.77 -1.10 1.49
C LEU A 13 8.79 -0.72 2.60
N ALA A 14 9.23 0.06 3.58
CA ALA A 14 8.37 0.58 4.65
C ALA A 14 7.23 1.45 4.10
N LYS A 15 7.52 2.33 3.13
CA LYS A 15 6.48 3.15 2.48
C LYS A 15 5.46 2.30 1.73
N LYS A 16 5.92 1.29 0.97
CA LYS A 16 5.03 0.38 0.24
C LYS A 16 4.18 -0.47 1.18
N GLN A 17 4.70 -0.86 2.34
CA GLN A 17 3.92 -1.55 3.38
C GLN A 17 2.84 -0.63 3.95
N LYS A 18 3.18 0.62 4.31
CA LYS A 18 2.21 1.61 4.85
C LYS A 18 1.10 1.96 3.86
N GLN A 19 1.40 1.99 2.55
CA GLN A 19 0.41 2.24 1.50
C GLN A 19 -0.58 1.08 1.32
N ASN A 20 -0.19 -0.15 1.66
CA ASN A 20 -0.96 -1.35 1.36
C ASN A 20 -2.07 -1.65 2.40
N ARG A 21 -2.96 -0.69 2.64
CA ARG A 21 -4.02 -0.77 3.66
C ARG A 21 -5.42 -0.56 3.05
N PRO A 22 -6.50 -1.08 3.67
CA PRO A 22 -7.85 -0.81 3.22
C PRO A 22 -8.22 0.68 3.39
N ILE A 23 -9.27 1.11 2.68
CA ILE A 23 -9.81 2.46 2.83
C ILE A 23 -10.57 2.56 4.16
N PRO A 24 -10.34 3.63 4.96
CA PRO A 24 -11.13 3.92 6.14
C PRO A 24 -12.65 4.05 5.88
N GLN A 25 -13.46 3.61 6.83
CA GLN A 25 -14.92 3.60 6.70
C GLN A 25 -15.51 5.01 6.57
N TRP A 26 -15.02 5.99 7.33
CA TRP A 26 -15.50 7.37 7.28
C TRP A 26 -15.34 8.02 5.89
N ILE A 27 -14.40 7.55 5.07
CA ILE A 27 -14.25 8.01 3.68
C ILE A 27 -15.41 7.51 2.82
N ARG A 28 -15.90 6.28 3.05
CA ARG A 28 -17.01 5.69 2.28
C ARG A 28 -18.34 6.40 2.50
N VAL A 29 -18.54 6.94 3.70
CA VAL A 29 -19.79 7.64 4.08
C VAL A 29 -19.78 9.12 3.70
N LYS A 30 -18.69 9.66 3.15
CA LYS A 30 -18.67 11.04 2.64
C LYS A 30 -19.64 11.19 1.47
N THR A 31 -20.51 12.18 1.55
CA THR A 31 -21.46 12.55 0.49
C THR A 31 -20.72 12.83 -0.83
N GLY A 32 -21.25 12.34 -1.94
CA GLY A 32 -20.66 12.51 -3.28
C GLY A 32 -19.39 11.70 -3.56
N ASN A 33 -18.94 10.85 -2.61
CA ASN A 33 -17.74 10.05 -2.82
C ASN A 33 -18.02 8.80 -3.68
N LYS A 34 -17.28 8.67 -4.78
CA LYS A 34 -17.35 7.51 -5.69
C LYS A 34 -16.37 6.38 -5.29
N ILE A 35 -15.46 6.62 -4.35
CA ILE A 35 -14.40 5.67 -3.96
C ILE A 35 -14.96 4.59 -3.03
N ARG A 36 -14.94 3.32 -3.45
CA ARG A 36 -15.43 2.17 -2.66
C ARG A 36 -14.33 1.26 -2.10
N TYR A 37 -13.27 1.05 -2.87
CA TYR A 37 -12.14 0.19 -2.52
C TYR A 37 -10.81 0.79 -2.97
N HIS A 38 -9.70 0.31 -2.40
CA HIS A 38 -8.36 0.80 -2.72
C HIS A 38 -7.84 0.10 -3.98
N SER A 39 -8.03 0.71 -5.15
CA SER A 39 -7.61 0.12 -6.44
C SER A 39 -6.11 -0.18 -6.53
N LYS A 40 -5.26 0.65 -5.92
CA LYS A 40 -3.79 0.46 -5.91
C LYS A 40 -3.29 -0.47 -4.79
N ARG A 41 -4.18 -1.22 -4.12
CA ARG A 41 -3.77 -2.16 -3.07
C ARG A 41 -3.11 -3.36 -3.74
N ARG A 42 -2.08 -3.92 -3.13
CA ARG A 42 -1.21 -4.92 -3.76
C ARG A 42 -1.09 -6.17 -2.91
N HIS A 43 -1.21 -7.34 -3.53
CA HIS A 43 -0.83 -8.60 -2.91
C HIS A 43 0.60 -8.99 -3.29
N TRP A 44 1.38 -9.53 -2.36
CA TRP A 44 2.81 -9.83 -2.57
C TRP A 44 3.07 -11.02 -3.52
N ARG A 45 2.11 -11.95 -3.62
CA ARG A 45 2.16 -13.02 -4.63
C ARG A 45 1.73 -12.55 -6.01
N GLY A 46 0.77 -11.62 -6.10
CA GLY A 46 0.18 -11.18 -7.37
C GLY A 46 0.99 -10.13 -8.13
N THR A 47 1.59 -9.15 -7.46
CA THR A 47 2.37 -8.09 -8.13
C THR A 47 3.65 -7.79 -7.37
N LYS A 48 4.78 -7.76 -8.09
CA LYS A 48 6.12 -7.49 -7.55
C LYS A 48 6.39 -5.98 -7.50
N LEU A 49 7.33 -5.57 -6.64
CA LEU A 49 7.60 -4.16 -6.35
C LEU A 49 8.62 -3.50 -7.29
N GLY A 50 9.32 -4.27 -8.13
CA GLY A 50 10.37 -3.76 -9.03
C GLY A 50 11.43 -2.96 -8.27
N LEU A 51 12.29 -3.67 -7.54
CA LEU A 51 13.36 -3.09 -6.72
C LEU A 51 14.72 -3.33 -7.35
#